data_AF-E6VFJ5-F1
#
_entry.id   AF-E6VFJ5-F1
#
_cell.length_a   1.000
_cell.length_b   1.000
_cell.length_c   1.000
_cell.angle_alpha   90.00
_cell.angle_beta   90.00
_cell.angle_gamma   90.00
#
_symmetry.space_group_name_H-M   'P 1'
#
loop_
_entity.id
_entity.type
_entity.pdbx_description
1 polymer ?
#
loop_
_entity_poly.entity_id
_entity_poly.type
_entity_poly.pdbx_seq_one_letter_code
_entity_poly.pdbx_strand_id
1 'polypeptide(L)'
;MATRWQFGTKHRDYLYSRCRNDAGLAGLGDYPICNICHQPVKPTDAWDESHAPEHPKALGGKSVAIAHLTCNRDHGAQVVVPLIAKVKRARDKYLGIKGPGLGRHPMQGGRRSGVTRTMSGEVKPRLTLAQKHAQFLQRRAITPVSVEDFSEPLEVHS
;
A
#
# COMPACT_ATOMS: atom_id res chain seq x y z
N MET A 1 9.80 -23.35 22.08
CA MET A 1 8.84 -23.58 20.98
C MET A 1 9.30 -22.77 19.78
N ALA A 2 9.76 -23.43 18.70
CA ALA A 2 10.13 -22.72 17.48
C ALA A 2 8.86 -22.15 16.83
N THR A 3 8.79 -20.84 16.66
CA THR A 3 7.65 -20.20 15.98
C THR A 3 7.67 -20.61 14.50
N ARG A 4 6.49 -20.76 13.90
CA ARG A 4 6.26 -21.08 12.47
C ARG A 4 7.16 -20.33 11.46
N TRP A 5 7.70 -19.18 11.87
CA TRP A 5 8.52 -18.28 11.06
C TRP A 5 10.03 -18.55 11.16
N GLN A 6 10.49 -19.38 12.10
CA GLN A 6 11.91 -19.66 12.30
C GLN A 6 12.41 -20.76 11.35
N PHE A 7 11.71 -21.90 11.32
CA PHE A 7 12.06 -23.09 10.53
C PHE A 7 10.77 -23.83 10.18
N GLY A 8 10.63 -24.34 8.95
CA GLY A 8 9.34 -24.91 8.52
C GLY A 8 9.32 -25.54 7.14
N THR A 9 10.33 -25.30 6.31
CA THR A 9 10.54 -26.05 5.06
C THR A 9 12.04 -26.35 4.90
N LYS A 10 12.38 -27.47 4.25
CA LYS A 10 13.77 -27.83 3.93
C LYS A 10 14.52 -26.67 3.23
N HIS A 11 13.81 -25.91 2.42
CA HIS A 11 14.34 -24.73 1.73
C HIS A 11 14.72 -23.60 2.69
N ARG A 12 13.87 -23.27 3.68
CA ARG A 12 14.19 -22.22 4.67
C ARG A 12 15.37 -22.62 5.53
N ASP A 13 15.43 -23.87 5.97
CA ASP A 13 16.51 -24.38 6.81
C ASP A 13 17.85 -24.38 6.05
N TYR A 14 17.81 -24.78 4.77
CA TYR A 14 18.95 -24.68 3.85
C TYR A 14 19.40 -23.24 3.68
N LEU A 15 18.48 -22.31 3.40
CA LEU A 15 18.80 -20.90 3.18
C LEU A 15 19.45 -20.28 4.43
N TYR A 16 18.90 -20.58 5.61
CA TYR A 16 19.45 -20.12 6.89
C TYR A 16 20.86 -20.65 7.11
N SER A 17 21.05 -21.96 6.92
CA SER A 17 22.36 -22.60 7.10
C SER A 17 23.40 -22.07 6.10
N ARG A 18 23.00 -21.88 4.84
CA ARG A 18 23.86 -21.31 3.80
C ARG A 18 24.29 -19.89 4.16
N CYS A 19 23.34 -19.00 4.45
CA CYS A 19 23.64 -17.61 4.81
C CYS A 19 24.44 -17.49 6.11
N ARG A 20 24.26 -18.42 7.07
CA ARG A 20 25.08 -18.51 8.27
C ARG A 20 26.53 -18.87 7.95
N ASN A 21 26.74 -19.87 7.10
CA ASN A 21 28.07 -20.28 6.67
C ASN A 21 28.77 -19.15 5.90
N ASP A 22 28.04 -18.47 5.00
CA ASP A 22 28.55 -17.32 4.25
C ASP A 22 29.01 -16.20 5.21
N ALA A 23 28.22 -15.90 6.25
CA ALA A 23 28.58 -14.92 7.28
C ALA A 23 29.82 -15.34 8.08
N GLY A 24 29.94 -16.63 8.43
CA GLY A 24 31.11 -17.17 9.13
C GLY A 24 32.38 -17.09 8.28
N LEU A 25 32.31 -17.44 6.99
CA LEU A 25 33.42 -17.30 6.04
C LEU A 25 33.85 -15.84 5.84
N ALA A 26 32.89 -14.91 5.90
CA ALA A 26 33.15 -13.47 5.83
C ALA A 26 33.64 -12.86 7.16
N GLY A 27 33.71 -13.64 8.24
CA GLY A 27 34.11 -13.14 9.57
C GLY A 27 33.08 -12.22 10.24
N LEU A 28 31.81 -12.27 9.83
CA LEU A 28 30.74 -11.41 10.33
C LEU A 28 30.02 -11.99 11.56
N GLY A 29 30.39 -13.20 11.98
CA GLY A 29 29.89 -13.88 13.18
C GLY A 29 29.12 -15.17 12.90
N ASP A 30 28.46 -15.68 13.94
CA ASP A 30 27.85 -17.02 13.93
C ASP A 30 26.42 -17.07 13.40
N TYR A 31 25.86 -15.94 12.98
CA TYR A 31 24.47 -15.81 12.55
C TYR A 31 24.39 -15.27 11.11
N PRO A 32 23.36 -15.64 10.34
CA PRO A 32 23.16 -15.08 9.01
C PRO A 32 22.96 -13.56 9.11
N ILE A 33 23.47 -12.84 8.13
CA ILE A 33 23.39 -11.38 8.08
C ILE A 33 22.21 -10.97 7.22
N CYS A 34 21.38 -10.06 7.75
CA CYS A 34 20.29 -9.45 7.01
C CYS A 34 20.84 -8.69 5.81
N ASN A 35 20.38 -9.00 4.60
CA ASN A 35 20.85 -8.37 3.38
C ASN A 35 20.38 -6.90 3.20
N ILE A 36 19.52 -6.39 4.08
CA ILE A 36 18.99 -5.02 4.02
C ILE A 36 19.65 -4.11 5.07
N CYS A 37 19.66 -4.52 6.35
CA CYS A 37 20.20 -3.71 7.44
C CYS A 37 21.60 -4.14 7.89
N HIS A 38 22.14 -5.22 7.33
CA HIS A 38 23.46 -5.78 7.64
C HIS A 38 23.68 -6.20 9.10
N GLN A 39 22.60 -6.34 9.87
CA GLN A 39 22.62 -6.85 11.24
C GLN A 39 22.42 -8.37 11.27
N PRO A 40 22.94 -9.08 12.28
CA PRO A 40 22.72 -10.51 12.44
C PRO A 40 21.24 -10.82 12.68
N VAL A 41 20.76 -11.86 12.02
CA VAL A 41 19.42 -12.42 12.20
C VAL A 41 19.53 -13.55 13.21
N LYS A 42 19.08 -13.28 14.44
CA LYS A 42 19.15 -14.25 15.53
C LYS A 42 18.08 -15.32 15.34
N PRO A 43 18.25 -16.53 15.94
CA PRO A 43 17.24 -17.58 15.88
C PRO A 43 15.87 -17.14 16.42
N THR A 44 15.84 -16.17 17.34
CA THR A 44 14.61 -15.61 17.91
C THR A 44 13.89 -14.65 16.97
N ASP A 45 14.56 -14.10 15.97
CA ASP A 45 14.03 -13.06 15.11
C ASP A 45 13.11 -13.65 14.03
N ALA A 46 12.07 -12.91 13.67
CA ALA A 46 11.28 -13.23 12.50
C ALA A 46 12.03 -12.77 11.23
N TRP A 47 12.19 -13.67 10.28
CA TRP A 47 12.90 -13.41 9.03
C TRP A 47 12.16 -14.00 7.83
N ASP A 48 12.41 -13.43 6.66
CA ASP A 48 11.86 -13.89 5.39
C ASP A 48 12.95 -14.05 4.34
N GLU A 49 12.64 -14.89 3.36
CA GLU A 49 13.39 -14.95 2.12
C GLU A 49 13.30 -13.58 1.42
N SER A 50 14.45 -13.00 1.11
CA SER A 50 14.54 -11.70 0.46
C SER A 50 15.45 -11.76 -0.75
N HIS A 51 15.12 -11.00 -1.79
CA HIS A 51 16.04 -10.82 -2.91
C HIS A 51 17.00 -9.69 -2.59
N ALA A 52 18.17 -9.68 -3.22
CA ALA A 52 19.13 -8.59 -3.01
C ALA A 52 18.46 -7.22 -3.26
N PRO A 53 18.68 -6.21 -2.40
CA PRO A 53 18.04 -4.89 -2.53
C PRO A 53 18.24 -4.25 -3.91
N GLU A 54 19.42 -4.47 -4.50
CA GLU A 54 19.83 -3.96 -5.81
C GLU A 54 19.10 -4.68 -6.96
N HIS A 55 18.66 -5.92 -6.74
CA HIS A 55 18.07 -6.78 -7.76
C HIS A 55 16.76 -7.42 -7.28
N PRO A 56 15.66 -6.64 -7.24
CA PRO A 56 14.36 -7.18 -6.88
C PRO A 56 13.89 -8.28 -7.84
N LYS A 57 13.22 -9.31 -7.30
CA LYS A 57 12.66 -10.42 -8.10
C LYS A 57 11.81 -9.96 -9.28
N ALA A 58 10.97 -8.95 -9.06
CA ALA A 58 10.07 -8.41 -10.06
C ALA A 58 10.78 -7.79 -11.28
N LEU A 59 12.09 -7.53 -11.15
CA LEU A 59 12.95 -7.01 -12.20
C LEU A 59 13.96 -8.07 -12.71
N GLY A 60 13.72 -9.35 -12.42
CA GLY A 60 14.56 -10.46 -12.86
C GLY A 60 15.68 -10.85 -11.90
N GLY A 61 15.70 -10.30 -10.68
CA GLY A 61 16.63 -10.71 -9.63
C GLY A 61 16.47 -12.18 -9.28
N LYS A 62 17.60 -12.90 -9.21
CA LYS A 62 17.67 -14.32 -8.85
C LYS A 62 18.41 -14.59 -7.54
N SER A 63 19.16 -13.60 -7.05
CA SER A 63 19.87 -13.71 -5.79
C SER A 63 18.86 -13.71 -4.65
N VAL A 64 18.93 -14.74 -3.83
CA VAL A 64 18.07 -14.94 -2.68
C VAL A 64 18.97 -14.97 -1.44
N ALA A 65 18.61 -14.19 -0.42
CA ALA A 65 19.26 -14.11 0.87
C ALA A 65 18.19 -14.02 1.98
N ILE A 66 18.63 -13.73 3.21
CA ILE A 66 17.75 -13.58 4.36
C ILE A 66 17.64 -12.10 4.73
N ALA A 67 16.44 -11.68 5.11
CA ALA A 67 16.19 -10.39 5.73
C ALA A 67 15.32 -10.55 6.98
N HIS A 68 15.44 -9.64 7.95
CA HIS A 68 14.42 -9.47 8.98
C HIS A 68 13.06 -9.19 8.34
N LEU A 69 12.00 -9.72 8.93
CA LEU A 69 10.62 -9.59 8.42
C LEU A 69 10.23 -8.12 8.21
N THR A 70 10.54 -7.27 9.18
CA THR A 70 10.27 -5.83 9.15
C THR A 70 11.05 -5.14 8.04
N CYS A 71 12.37 -5.35 7.98
CA CYS A 71 13.23 -4.79 6.94
C CYS A 71 12.75 -5.18 5.54
N ASN A 72 12.37 -6.45 5.34
CA ASN A 72 11.90 -6.93 4.03
C ASN A 72 10.59 -6.24 3.62
N ARG A 73 9.66 -6.07 4.56
CA ARG A 73 8.38 -5.38 4.32
C ARG A 73 8.58 -3.89 4.03
N ASP A 74 9.40 -3.22 4.82
CA ASP A 74 9.67 -1.79 4.68
C ASP A 74 10.39 -1.50 3.36
N HIS A 75 11.42 -2.28 3.02
CA HIS A 75 12.10 -2.18 1.73
C HIS A 75 11.14 -2.47 0.56
N GLY A 76 10.29 -3.48 0.72
CA GLY A 76 9.23 -3.78 -0.24
C GLY A 76 8.32 -2.58 -0.52
N ALA A 77 7.83 -1.94 0.55
CA ALA A 77 6.91 -0.80 0.46
C ALA A 77 7.59 0.48 -0.06
N GLN A 78 8.80 0.78 0.41
CA GLN A 78 9.47 2.06 0.14
C GLN A 78 10.27 2.07 -1.16
N VAL A 79 10.85 0.93 -1.55
CA VAL A 79 11.79 0.85 -2.69
C VAL A 79 11.21 0.01 -3.82
N VAL A 80 10.87 -1.24 -3.53
CA VAL A 80 10.53 -2.23 -4.58
C VAL A 80 9.22 -1.87 -5.29
N VAL A 81 8.15 -1.57 -4.54
CA VAL A 81 6.83 -1.25 -5.11
C VAL A 81 6.90 0.03 -5.98
N PRO A 82 7.47 1.15 -5.53
CA PRO A 82 7.63 2.34 -6.37
C PRO A 82 8.48 2.09 -7.62
N LEU A 83 9.55 1.30 -7.50
CA LEU A 83 10.42 0.97 -8.62
C LEU A 83 9.69 0.14 -9.69
N ILE A 84 8.96 -0.91 -9.28
CA ILE A 84 8.13 -1.71 -10.18
C ILE A 84 7.11 -0.82 -10.90
N ALA A 85 6.43 0.07 -10.17
CA ALA A 85 5.46 0.97 -10.76
C ALA A 85 6.09 1.91 -11.80
N LYS A 86 7.31 2.40 -11.55
CA LYS A 86 8.07 3.21 -12.50
C LYS A 86 8.44 2.42 -13.76
N VAL A 87 8.97 1.20 -13.60
CA VAL A 87 9.35 0.34 -14.73
C VAL A 87 8.13 -0.01 -15.58
N LYS A 88 7.00 -0.36 -14.97
CA LYS A 88 5.74 -0.61 -15.69
C LYS A 88 5.31 0.62 -16.51
N ARG A 89 5.28 1.81 -15.90
CA ARG A 89 4.95 3.05 -16.62
C ARG A 89 5.91 3.34 -17.78
N ALA A 90 7.21 3.10 -17.59
CA ALA A 90 8.20 3.29 -18.65
C ALA A 90 8.01 2.31 -19.81
N ARG A 91 7.74 1.03 -19.49
CA ARG A 91 7.43 -0.01 -20.48
C ARG A 91 6.14 0.31 -21.24
N ASP A 92 5.09 0.73 -20.55
CA ASP A 92 3.81 1.10 -21.17
C ASP A 92 4.01 2.29 -22.14
N LYS A 93 4.81 3.29 -21.73
CA LYS A 93 5.17 4.42 -22.60
C LYS A 93 5.95 3.95 -23.84
N TYR A 94 6.92 3.05 -23.67
CA TYR A 94 7.72 2.50 -24.77
C TYR A 94 6.87 1.69 -25.76
N LEU A 95 5.95 0.86 -25.24
CA LEU A 95 5.02 0.08 -26.06
C LEU A 95 3.89 0.94 -26.66
N GLY A 96 3.90 2.26 -26.44
CA GLY A 96 2.86 3.15 -26.93
C GLY A 96 1.48 2.89 -26.32
N ILE A 97 1.41 2.17 -25.19
CA ILE A 97 0.17 1.88 -24.48
C ILE A 97 -0.35 3.19 -23.88
N LYS A 98 -1.19 3.87 -24.65
CA LYS A 98 -1.95 5.05 -24.23
C LYS A 98 -3.25 4.56 -23.61
N GLY A 99 -3.18 4.14 -22.35
CA GLY A 99 -4.37 3.72 -21.62
C GLY A 99 -5.41 4.84 -21.50
N PRO A 100 -6.69 4.51 -21.30
CA PRO A 100 -7.70 5.49 -20.92
C PRO A 100 -7.28 6.18 -19.61
N GLY A 101 -7.00 7.49 -19.64
CA GLY A 101 -6.44 8.24 -18.51
C GLY A 101 -4.95 8.58 -18.59
N LEU A 102 -4.22 7.95 -19.52
CA LEU A 102 -2.78 8.16 -19.77
C LEU A 102 -2.48 8.73 -21.17
N GLY A 103 -3.46 8.73 -22.08
CA GLY A 103 -3.38 9.44 -23.36
C GLY A 103 -3.70 10.94 -23.25
N ARG A 104 -3.63 11.66 -24.39
CA ARG A 104 -4.04 13.08 -24.51
C ARG A 104 -5.46 13.33 -23.98
N HIS A 105 -6.31 12.31 -24.04
CA HIS A 105 -7.69 12.34 -23.57
C HIS A 105 -7.85 11.39 -22.36
N PRO A 106 -8.08 11.92 -21.14
CA PRO A 106 -8.29 11.08 -19.97
C PRO A 106 -9.59 10.27 -20.08
N MET A 107 -9.63 9.08 -19.46
CA MET A 107 -10.83 8.23 -19.41
C MET A 107 -12.02 9.01 -18.86
N GLN A 108 -13.15 9.01 -19.56
CA GLN A 108 -14.38 9.60 -19.05
C GLN A 108 -14.79 8.95 -17.72
N GLY A 109 -15.07 9.76 -16.71
CA GLY A 109 -15.40 9.31 -15.35
C GLY A 109 -14.18 8.93 -14.49
N GLY A 110 -12.98 8.85 -15.08
CA GLY A 110 -11.74 8.58 -14.37
C GLY A 110 -11.28 9.73 -13.47
N ARG A 111 -10.28 9.47 -12.61
CA ARG A 111 -9.76 10.43 -11.60
C ARG A 111 -9.34 11.79 -12.20
N ARG A 112 -8.81 11.79 -13.42
CA ARG A 112 -8.34 12.98 -14.16
C ARG A 112 -9.38 13.57 -15.11
N SER A 113 -10.59 13.02 -15.17
CA SER A 113 -11.63 13.57 -16.04
C SER A 113 -12.39 14.68 -15.35
N GLY A 114 -12.81 15.68 -16.13
CA GLY A 114 -13.69 16.75 -15.67
C GLY A 114 -15.12 16.29 -15.37
N VAL A 115 -15.41 14.98 -15.46
CA VAL A 115 -16.73 14.40 -15.26
C VAL A 115 -16.69 13.25 -14.25
N THR A 116 -17.83 12.91 -13.67
CA THR A 116 -18.02 11.77 -12.76
C THR A 116 -19.33 11.08 -13.09
N ARG A 117 -19.36 9.75 -13.06
CA ARG A 117 -20.60 8.99 -13.12
C ARG A 117 -21.15 8.80 -11.72
N THR A 118 -22.44 9.04 -11.57
CA THR A 118 -23.18 8.76 -10.33
C THR A 118 -23.66 7.30 -10.32
N MET A 119 -24.16 6.83 -9.18
CA MET A 119 -24.71 5.47 -9.04
C MET A 119 -25.91 5.21 -9.95
N SER A 120 -26.65 6.26 -10.36
CA SER A 120 -27.74 6.18 -11.33
C SER A 120 -27.29 6.13 -12.80
N GLY A 121 -25.97 6.12 -13.05
CA GLY A 121 -25.40 6.12 -14.40
C GLY A 121 -25.25 7.49 -15.05
N GLU A 122 -25.80 8.55 -14.43
CA GLU A 122 -25.76 9.93 -14.92
C GLU A 122 -24.33 10.51 -14.86
N VAL A 123 -23.91 11.20 -15.93
CA VAL A 123 -22.60 11.85 -16.06
C VAL A 123 -22.72 13.33 -15.67
N LYS A 124 -22.04 13.73 -14.59
CA LYS A 124 -22.02 15.13 -14.10
C LYS A 124 -20.62 15.73 -14.17
N PRO A 125 -20.47 17.05 -14.29
CA PRO A 125 -19.18 17.70 -14.09
C PRO A 125 -18.62 17.38 -12.69
N ARG A 126 -17.31 17.14 -12.63
CA ARG A 126 -16.61 16.81 -11.38
C ARG A 126 -16.43 18.08 -10.55
N LEU A 127 -17.10 18.12 -9.40
CA LEU A 127 -16.98 19.23 -8.46
C LEU A 127 -15.63 19.21 -7.72
N THR A 128 -15.09 20.40 -7.47
CA THR A 128 -13.95 20.60 -6.56
C THR A 128 -14.34 20.34 -5.10
N LEU A 129 -13.37 20.21 -4.20
CA LEU A 129 -13.65 20.03 -2.77
C LEU A 129 -14.48 21.20 -2.20
N ALA A 130 -14.13 22.43 -2.55
CA ALA A 130 -14.85 23.63 -2.13
C ALA A 130 -16.30 23.63 -2.64
N GLN A 131 -16.53 23.23 -3.89
CA GLN A 131 -17.88 23.12 -4.45
C GLN A 131 -18.71 22.02 -3.78
N LYS A 132 -18.10 20.87 -3.47
CA LYS A 132 -18.77 19.80 -2.70
C LYS A 132 -19.17 20.27 -1.31
N HIS A 133 -18.28 21.01 -0.64
CA HIS A 133 -18.56 21.58 0.68
C HIS A 133 -19.71 22.59 0.64
N ALA A 134 -19.69 23.51 -0.33
CA ALA A 134 -20.78 24.46 -0.53
C ALA A 134 -22.12 23.75 -0.81
N GLN A 135 -22.11 22.73 -1.67
CA GLN A 135 -23.31 21.95 -1.99
C GLN A 135 -23.84 21.17 -0.78
N PHE A 136 -22.95 20.66 0.08
CA PHE A 136 -23.33 20.00 1.33
C PHE A 136 -24.01 20.98 2.31
N LEU A 137 -23.46 22.18 2.48
CA LEU A 137 -24.04 23.21 3.34
C LEU A 137 -25.41 23.66 2.82
N GLN A 138 -25.56 23.88 1.51
CA GLN A 138 -26.84 24.23 0.90
C GLN A 138 -27.91 23.17 1.14
N ARG A 139 -27.58 21.89 1.01
CA ARG A 139 -28.53 20.79 1.30
C ARG A 139 -28.99 20.77 2.76
N ARG A 140 -28.10 21.11 3.70
CA ARG A 140 -28.43 21.17 5.14
C ARG A 140 -29.25 22.39 5.51
N ALA A 141 -29.00 23.54 4.87
CA ALA A 141 -29.74 24.77 5.10
C ALA A 141 -31.21 24.68 4.64
N ILE A 142 -31.54 23.72 3.77
CA ILE A 142 -32.88 23.55 3.18
C ILE A 142 -33.76 22.58 3.99
N THR A 143 -33.30 22.01 5.10
CA THR A 143 -34.22 21.32 6.04
C THR A 143 -34.84 22.36 6.98
N PRO A 144 -36.04 22.90 6.72
CA PRO A 144 -36.77 23.61 7.76
C PRO A 144 -37.07 22.59 8.85
N VAL A 145 -36.53 22.81 10.04
CA VAL A 145 -37.08 22.18 11.24
C VAL A 145 -38.45 22.80 11.39
N SER A 146 -39.51 22.02 11.18
CA SER A 146 -40.86 22.42 11.56
C SER A 146 -40.83 22.64 13.06
N VAL A 147 -40.92 23.90 13.49
CA VAL A 147 -41.12 24.24 14.89
C VAL A 147 -42.57 23.85 15.17
N GLU A 148 -42.79 22.71 15.79
CA GLU A 148 -44.12 22.39 16.33
C GLU A 148 -44.38 23.34 17.51
N ASP A 149 -45.48 24.08 17.44
CA ASP A 149 -45.98 24.98 18.47
C ASP A 149 -46.33 24.18 19.74
N PHE A 150 -45.46 24.23 20.75
CA PHE A 150 -45.72 23.72 22.09
C PHE A 150 -46.54 24.73 22.91
N SER A 151 -47.77 25.01 22.49
CA SER A 151 -48.73 25.78 23.29
C SER A 151 -49.73 24.86 24.00
N GLU A 152 -49.25 24.03 24.93
CA GLU A 152 -50.13 23.42 25.93
C GLU A 152 -50.15 24.29 27.21
N PRO A 153 -51.33 24.69 27.70
CA PRO A 153 -51.45 25.49 28.90
C PRO A 153 -51.15 24.65 30.15
N LEU A 154 -50.31 25.18 31.04
CA LEU A 154 -50.03 24.62 32.35
C LEU A 154 -51.32 24.57 33.21
N GLU A 155 -51.86 23.37 33.42
CA GLU A 155 -52.87 23.16 34.45
C GLU A 155 -52.21 23.24 35.83
N VAL A 156 -52.54 24.30 36.58
CA VAL A 156 -52.13 24.50 37.96
C VAL A 156 -53.17 23.84 38.86
N HIS A 157 -52.86 22.65 39.38
CA HIS A 157 -53.67 22.02 40.42
C HIS A 157 -53.41 22.71 41.78
N SER A 158 -54.50 23.11 42.43
CA SER A 158 -54.54 23.69 43.78
C SER A 158 -54.69 22.61 44.84
#